data_AF-A0A2E6C8P1-F1
#
_entry.id   AF-A0A2E6C8P1-F1
#
_cell.length_a   1.000
_cell.length_b   1.000
_cell.length_c   1.000
_cell.angle_alpha   90.00
_cell.angle_beta   90.00
_cell.angle_gamma   90.00
#
_symmetry.space_group_name_H-M   'P 1'
#
loop_
_entity.id
_entity.type
_entity.pdbx_description
1 polymer ?
#
loop_
_entity_poly.entity_id
_entity_poly.type
_entity_poly.pdbx_seq_one_letter_code
_entity_poly.pdbx_strand_id
1 'polypeptide(L)' 'MQTSSSDELVDHPSHYNQAGIECIEAIRAALGPEGFSFYCQGNSIKYLWRFRYKNGVQDLKKCERYLEWLIKEMDK' A
#
# COMPACT_ATOMS: atom_id res chain seq x y z
N MET A 1 24.33 -12.88 14.68
CA MET A 1 23.90 -11.63 14.03
C MET A 1 22.88 -12.02 12.97
N GLN A 2 21.59 -11.82 13.24
CA GLN A 2 20.55 -11.98 12.21
C GLN A 2 20.20 -10.58 11.74
N THR A 3 20.48 -10.29 10.47
CA THR A 3 20.14 -9.04 9.80
C THR A 3 18.64 -9.06 9.49
N SER A 4 17.83 -8.40 10.31
CA SER A 4 16.41 -8.17 10.01
C SER A 4 16.31 -7.24 8.81
N SER A 5 15.92 -7.80 7.66
CA SER A 5 15.72 -7.03 6.42
C SER A 5 14.51 -6.12 6.56
N SER A 6 14.71 -4.83 6.31
CA SER A 6 13.68 -3.78 6.36
C SER A 6 12.52 -3.98 5.39
N ASP A 7 12.62 -4.92 4.45
CA ASP A 7 11.61 -5.18 3.42
C ASP A 7 10.40 -5.99 3.93
N GLU A 8 10.54 -6.84 4.96
CA GLU A 8 9.40 -7.61 5.52
C GLU A 8 8.31 -6.72 6.14
N LEU A 9 8.70 -5.58 6.73
CA LEU A 9 7.78 -4.63 7.37
C LEU A 9 6.86 -3.90 6.39
N VAL A 10 7.18 -3.95 5.09
CA VAL A 10 6.43 -3.25 4.04
C VAL A 10 5.42 -4.19 3.38
N ASP A 11 5.82 -5.43 3.11
CA ASP A 11 4.95 -6.38 2.41
C ASP A 11 4.04 -7.20 3.34
N HIS A 12 4.39 -7.42 4.61
CA HIS A 12 3.56 -8.20 5.54
C HIS A 12 3.61 -7.67 6.99
N PRO A 13 2.86 -6.61 7.33
CA PRO A 13 2.66 -6.25 8.74
C PRO A 13 1.93 -7.41 9.44
N SER A 14 2.48 -7.92 10.54
CA SER A 14 1.99 -9.08 11.32
C SER A 14 0.53 -9.01 11.79
N HIS A 15 -0.14 -7.88 11.59
CA HIS A 15 -1.49 -7.59 12.09
C HIS A 15 -2.61 -7.68 11.05
N TYR A 16 -2.35 -8.08 9.79
CA TYR A 16 -3.39 -8.10 8.74
C TYR A 16 -3.76 -9.49 8.17
N ASN A 17 -3.02 -10.57 8.46
CA ASN A 17 -3.13 -11.84 7.71
C ASN A 17 -3.77 -13.00 8.51
N GLN A 18 -4.72 -12.74 9.40
CA GLN A 18 -5.36 -13.80 10.21
C GLN A 18 -6.43 -14.64 9.48
N ALA A 19 -6.87 -14.25 8.27
CA ALA A 19 -8.02 -14.88 7.59
C ALA A 19 -7.77 -15.31 6.12
N GLY A 20 -6.52 -15.33 5.64
CA GLY A 20 -6.18 -15.80 4.29
C GLY A 20 -6.56 -14.87 3.13
N ILE A 21 -7.07 -13.67 3.44
CA ILE A 21 -7.33 -12.59 2.47
C ILE A 21 -6.44 -11.41 2.83
N GLU A 22 -5.70 -10.91 1.85
CA GLU A 22 -4.91 -9.69 2.02
C GLU A 22 -5.83 -8.50 2.29
N CYS A 23 -5.48 -7.66 3.27
CA CYS A 23 -6.32 -6.53 3.70
C CYS A 23 -6.70 -5.59 2.54
N ILE A 24 -5.81 -5.42 1.55
CA ILE A 24 -6.08 -4.59 0.38
C ILE A 24 -7.22 -5.13 -0.48
N GLU A 25 -7.37 -6.44 -0.59
CA GLU A 25 -8.45 -7.08 -1.35
C GLU A 25 -9.79 -6.94 -0.61
N ALA A 26 -9.78 -7.01 0.73
CA ALA A 26 -10.96 -6.73 1.53
C ALA A 26 -11.42 -5.27 1.38
N ILE A 27 -10.47 -4.31 1.37
CA ILE A 27 -10.75 -2.89 1.12
C ILE A 27 -11.31 -2.69 -0.29
N ARG A 28 -10.72 -3.34 -1.30
CA ARG A 28 -11.21 -3.28 -2.68
C ARG A 28 -12.65 -3.80 -2.80
N ALA A 29 -12.95 -4.93 -2.19
CA ALA A 29 -14.30 -5.50 -2.18
C ALA A 29 -15.32 -4.58 -1.48
N ALA A 30 -14.91 -3.93 -0.38
CA ALA A 30 -15.78 -3.04 0.39
C ALA A 30 -16.06 -1.70 -0.33
N LEU A 31 -15.08 -1.16 -1.05
CA LEU A 31 -15.19 0.16 -1.69
C LEU A 31 -15.68 0.10 -3.15
N GLY A 32 -15.63 -1.07 -3.79
CA GLY A 32 -15.84 -1.21 -5.23
C GLY A 32 -14.71 -0.56 -6.06
N PRO A 33 -14.72 -0.74 -7.40
CA PRO A 33 -13.61 -0.31 -8.27
C PRO A 33 -13.32 1.19 -8.21
N GLU A 34 -14.36 2.03 -8.26
CA GLU A 34 -14.22 3.49 -8.22
C GLU A 34 -13.70 3.97 -6.86
N GLY A 35 -14.31 3.50 -5.77
CA GLY A 35 -13.88 3.85 -4.42
C GLY A 35 -12.46 3.38 -4.10
N PHE A 36 -12.09 2.18 -4.56
CA PHE A 36 -10.73 1.67 -4.43
C PHE A 36 -9.72 2.52 -5.20
N SER A 37 -10.08 3.01 -6.38
CA SER A 37 -9.23 3.90 -7.19
C SER A 37 -8.93 5.21 -6.44
N PHE A 38 -9.94 5.85 -5.85
CA PHE A 38 -9.75 7.05 -5.02
C PHE A 38 -8.95 6.76 -3.75
N TYR A 39 -9.16 5.60 -3.12
CA TYR A 39 -8.38 5.18 -1.96
C TYR A 39 -6.88 5.05 -2.31
N CYS A 40 -6.55 4.40 -3.42
CA CYS A 40 -5.17 4.27 -3.88
C CYS A 40 -4.56 5.64 -4.24
N GLN A 41 -5.28 6.47 -5.01
CA GLN A 41 -4.83 7.82 -5.36
C GLN A 41 -4.53 8.68 -4.13
N GLY A 42 -5.43 8.70 -3.15
CA GLY A 42 -5.23 9.45 -1.91
C GLY A 42 -4.05 8.95 -1.08
N ASN A 43 -3.84 7.63 -1.02
CA ASN A 43 -2.67 7.06 -0.35
C ASN A 43 -1.36 7.42 -1.05
N SER A 44 -1.31 7.36 -2.39
CA SER A 44 -0.14 7.78 -3.16
C SER A 44 0.22 9.24 -2.88
N ILE A 45 -0.77 10.15 -2.92
CA ILE A 45 -0.58 11.57 -2.58
C ILE A 45 -0.05 11.72 -1.15
N LYS A 46 -0.65 11.03 -0.16
CA LYS A 46 -0.23 11.07 1.24
C LYS A 46 1.24 10.68 1.40
N TYR A 47 1.69 9.61 0.76
CA TYR A 47 3.07 9.15 0.87
C TYR A 47 4.05 10.04 0.12
N LEU A 48 3.67 10.54 -1.07
CA LEU A 48 4.45 11.50 -1.83
C LEU A 48 4.56 12.87 -1.14
N TRP A 49 3.58 13.28 -0.35
CA TRP A 49 3.70 14.47 0.50
C TRP A 49 4.71 14.21 1.63
N ARG A 50 4.57 13.08 2.32
CA ARG A 50 5.20 12.85 3.63
C ARG A 50 6.67 12.43 3.59
N PHE A 51 7.16 11.89 2.48
CA PHE A 51 8.47 11.25 2.42
C PHE A 51 9.62 12.15 2.88
N ARG A 52 9.57 13.46 2.61
CA ARG A 52 10.67 14.38 2.94
C ARG A 52 10.89 14.59 4.45
N TYR A 53 9.86 14.37 5.29
CA TYR A 53 9.92 14.72 6.72
C TYR A 53 9.49 13.60 7.68
N LYS A 54 9.12 12.40 7.19
CA LYS A 54 8.79 11.26 8.07
C LYS A 54 9.61 10.01 7.82
N ASN A 55 9.36 9.29 6.71
CA ASN A 55 9.95 7.96 6.49
C ASN A 55 10.84 7.86 5.23
N GLY A 56 11.15 8.96 4.56
CA GLY A 56 12.05 8.96 3.40
C GLY A 56 11.62 7.98 2.31
N VAL A 57 12.59 7.22 1.82
CA VAL A 57 12.40 6.23 0.74
C VAL A 57 11.32 5.18 1.07
N GLN A 58 11.09 4.85 2.34
CA GLN A 58 10.04 3.88 2.70
C GLN A 58 8.64 4.40 2.32
N ASP A 59 8.37 5.70 2.45
CA ASP A 59 7.12 6.27 1.98
C ASP A 59 7.06 6.27 0.44
N LEU A 60 8.19 6.48 -0.26
CA LEU A 60 8.23 6.36 -1.72
C LEU A 60 7.91 4.94 -2.20
N LYS A 61 8.46 3.90 -1.55
CA LYS A 61 8.09 2.50 -1.82
C LYS A 61 6.59 2.26 -1.59
N LYS A 62 6.01 2.82 -0.53
CA LYS A 62 4.55 2.72 -0.30
C LYS A 62 3.75 3.42 -1.39
N CYS A 63 4.18 4.61 -1.82
CA CYS A 63 3.57 5.34 -2.93
C CYS A 63 3.56 4.48 -4.21
N GLU A 64 4.70 3.89 -4.56
CA GLU A 64 4.85 3.00 -5.72
C GLU A 64 3.85 1.84 -5.65
N ARG A 65 3.73 1.14 -4.52
CA ARG A 65 2.78 0.02 -4.35
C ARG A 65 1.32 0.45 -4.55
N TYR A 66 0.92 1.60 -4.00
CA TYR A 66 -0.43 2.14 -4.21
C TYR A 66 -0.67 2.58 -5.66
N LEU A 67 0.36 3.10 -6.34
CA LEU A 67 0.29 3.40 -7.76
C LEU A 67 0.15 2.13 -8.62
N GLU A 68 0.88 1.06 -8.31
CA GLU A 68 0.75 -0.22 -9.00
C GLU A 68 -0.68 -0.79 -8.91
N TRP A 69 -1.30 -0.73 -7.74
CA TRP A 69 -2.70 -1.17 -7.57
C TRP A 69 -3.67 -0.30 -8.35
N LEU A 70 -3.45 1.02 -8.38
CA LEU A 70 -4.28 1.95 -9.15
C LEU A 70 -4.17 1.68 -10.66
N ILE A 71 -2.96 1.53 -11.18
CA ILE A 71 -2.71 1.19 -12.60
C ILE A 71 -3.45 -0.11 -12.96
N LYS A 72 -3.31 -1.15 -12.14
CA LYS A 72 -4.03 -2.43 -12.31
C LYS A 72 -5.56 -2.32 -12.24
N GLU A 73 -6.11 -1.30 -11.59
CA GLU A 73 -7.56 -1.06 -11.60
C GLU A 73 -8.01 -0.32 -12.85
N MET A 74 -7.18 0.59 -13.39
CA MET A 74 -7.49 1.38 -14.59
C MET A 74 -7.26 0.63 -15.91
N ASP A 75 -6.35 -0.34 -15.93
CA ASP A 75 -6.04 -1.14 -17.13
C ASP A 75 -7.01 -2.33 -17.34
N LYS A 76 -8.06 -2.45 -16.52
CA LYS A 76 -9.08 -3.50 -16.64
C LYS A 76 -10.16 -3.13 -17.65
#